data_AF-A0A9E4RJW9-F1
#
_entry.id   AF-A0A9E4RJW9-F1
#
_cell.length_a   1.000
_cell.length_b   1.000
_cell.length_c   1.000
_cell.angle_alpha   90.00
_cell.angle_beta   90.00
_cell.angle_gamma   90.00
#
_symmetry.space_group_name_H-M   'P 1'
#
loop_
_entity.id
_entity.type
_entity.pdbx_description
1 polymer ?
#
loop_
_entity_poly.entity_id
_entity_poly.type
_entity_poly.pdbx_seq_one_letter_code
_entity_poly.pdbx_strand_id
1 'polypeptide(L)' 'RGTDVVKAIALGAKGVFFGRPIFWGLSYGGSDGLIKLMEILRDEVESTMMLTGRGSIEAIDASLVTPMPALA' A
#
# COMPACT_ATOMS: atom_id res chain seq x y z
N ARG A 1 2.30 3.67 2.74
CA ARG A 1 3.20 2.53 2.45
C ARG A 1 2.42 1.39 1.82
N GLY A 2 3.07 0.41 1.21
CA GLY A 2 2.40 -0.77 0.64
C GLY A 2 1.53 -1.55 1.66
N THR A 3 1.98 -1.63 2.91
CA THR A 3 1.20 -2.24 4.00
C THR A 3 -0.12 -1.51 4.28
N ASP A 4 -0.20 -0.20 4.08
CA ASP A 4 -1.43 0.56 4.27
C ASP A 4 -2.45 0.25 3.16
N VAL A 5 -1.96 0.02 1.93
CA VAL A 5 -2.79 -0.42 0.80
C VAL A 5 -3.38 -1.80 1.09
N VAL A 6 -2.55 -2.77 1.48
CA VAL A 6 -2.99 -4.15 1.77
C VAL A 6 -3.97 -4.16 2.95
N LYS A 7 -3.74 -3.38 4.01
CA LYS A 7 -4.68 -3.22 5.13
C LYS A 7 -6.03 -2.66 4.67
N ALA A 8 -6.02 -1.62 3.84
CA ALA A 8 -7.27 -1.02 3.34
C ALA A 8 -8.08 -2.03 2.51
N ILE A 9 -7.41 -2.80 1.65
CA ILE A 9 -8.05 -3.85 0.85
C ILE A 9 -8.58 -4.97 1.76
N ALA A 10 -7.80 -5.42 2.75
CA ALA A 10 -8.23 -6.42 3.74
C ALA A 10 -9.46 -5.97 4.55
N LEU A 11 -9.64 -4.66 4.72
CA LEU A 11 -10.81 -4.04 5.36
C LEU A 11 -11.98 -3.77 4.38
N GLY A 12 -11.88 -4.24 3.13
CA GLY A 12 -12.96 -4.19 2.13
C GLY A 12 -12.84 -3.08 1.09
N ALA A 13 -11.75 -2.32 1.05
CA ALA A 13 -11.54 -1.35 -0.01
C ALA A 13 -11.24 -2.04 -1.35
N LYS A 14 -11.76 -1.49 -2.46
CA LYS A 14 -11.41 -1.95 -3.82
C LYS A 14 -10.11 -1.33 -4.36
N GLY A 15 -9.60 -0.30 -3.68
CA GLY A 15 -8.43 0.47 -4.07
C GLY A 15 -8.24 1.67 -3.14
N VAL A 16 -7.11 2.36 -3.29
CA VAL A 16 -6.74 3.52 -2.49
C VAL A 16 -6.25 4.66 -3.38
N PHE A 17 -6.35 5.89 -2.89
CA PHE A 17 -5.82 7.08 -3.58
C PHE A 17 -4.61 7.63 -2.83
N PHE A 18 -3.61 8.10 -3.57
CA PHE A 18 -2.45 8.79 -3.03
C PHE A 18 -2.62 10.30 -3.21
N GLY A 19 -2.45 11.06 -2.13
CA GLY A 19 -2.49 12.53 -2.17
C GLY A 19 -1.08 13.12 -2.18
N ARG A 20 -0.60 13.54 -1.00
CA ARG A 20 0.71 14.18 -0.79
C ARG A 20 1.90 13.49 -1.47
N PRO A 21 2.02 12.15 -1.47
CA PRO A 21 3.16 11.49 -2.10
C PRO A 21 3.36 11.89 -3.57
N ILE A 22 2.27 12.02 -4.34
CA ILE A 22 2.33 12.39 -5.76
C ILE A 22 3.07 13.71 -5.95
N PHE A 23 2.75 14.72 -5.13
CA PHE A 23 3.42 16.02 -5.18
C PHE A 23 4.89 15.95 -4.77
N TRP A 24 5.24 15.08 -3.81
CA TRP A 24 6.65 14.90 -3.41
C TRP A 24 7.49 14.31 -4.52
N GLY A 25 6.98 13.30 -5.24
CA GLY A 25 7.66 12.73 -6.40
C GLY A 25 7.85 13.78 -7.50
N LEU A 26 6.81 14.54 -7.80
CA LEU A 26 6.86 15.65 -8.77
C LEU A 26 7.87 16.74 -8.36
N SER A 27 7.92 17.12 -7.08
CA SER A 27 8.88 18.13 -6.59
C SER A 27 10.31 17.62 -6.55
N TYR A 28 10.53 16.32 -6.38
CA TYR A 28 11.87 15.73 -6.30
C TYR A 28 12.55 15.63 -7.68
N GLY A 29 11.82 15.21 -8.71
CA GLY A 29 12.40 14.92 -10.02
C GLY A 29 11.42 15.05 -11.19
N GLY A 30 10.38 15.88 -11.05
CA GLY A 30 9.35 16.01 -12.07
C GLY A 30 8.62 14.70 -12.34
N SER A 31 8.36 14.40 -13.61
CA SER A 31 7.73 13.15 -14.04
C SER A 31 8.50 11.93 -13.58
N ASP A 32 9.83 11.97 -13.66
CA ASP A 32 10.69 10.81 -13.38
C ASP A 32 10.69 10.51 -11.88
N GLY A 33 10.65 11.55 -11.04
CA GLY A 33 10.47 11.42 -9.60
C GLY A 33 9.11 10.83 -9.23
N LEU A 34 8.03 11.19 -9.93
CA LEU A 34 6.71 10.59 -9.73
C LEU A 34 6.68 9.12 -10.18
N ILE A 35 7.27 8.79 -11.34
CA ILE A 35 7.37 7.40 -11.82
C ILE A 35 8.13 6.57 -10.78
N LYS A 36 9.27 7.08 -10.28
CA LYS A 36 10.05 6.37 -9.28
C LYS A 36 9.30 6.13 -7.98
N LEU A 37 8.52 7.13 -7.54
CA LEU A 37 7.65 6.97 -6.37
C LEU A 37 6.59 5.87 -6.59
N MET A 38 5.97 5.84 -7.77
CA MET A 38 4.96 4.83 -8.10
C MET A 38 5.55 3.42 -8.16
N GLU A 39 6.78 3.27 -8.67
CA GLU A 39 7.54 2.01 -8.61
C GLU A 39 7.75 1.56 -7.16
N ILE A 40 8.26 2.46 -6.29
CA ILE A 40 8.49 2.15 -4.88
C ILE A 40 7.18 1.70 -4.20
N LEU A 41 6.08 2.41 -4.44
CA LEU A 41 4.77 2.04 -3.88
C LEU A 41 4.31 0.67 -4.38
N ARG A 42 4.52 0.36 -5.66
CA ARG A 42 4.20 -0.95 -6.23
C ARG A 42 5.05 -2.05 -5.58
N ASP A 43 6.35 -1.86 -5.48
CA ASP A 43 7.28 -2.81 -4.87
C ASP A 43 6.94 -3.07 -3.40
N GLU A 44 6.54 -2.04 -2.65
CA GLU A 44 6.09 -2.20 -1.26
C GLU A 44 4.79 -3.02 -1.16
N VAL A 45 3.84 -2.85 -2.09
CA VAL A 45 2.60 -3.64 -2.12
C VAL A 45 2.92 -5.09 -2.43
N GLU A 46 3.68 -5.34 -3.49
CA GLU A 46 4.10 -6.69 -3.89
C GLU A 46 4.87 -7.39 -2.77
N SER A 47 5.84 -6.71 -2.15
CA SER A 47 6.61 -7.24 -1.03
C SER A 47 5.71 -7.57 0.16
N THR A 48 4.71 -6.73 0.47
CA THR A 48 3.75 -7.01 1.55
C THR A 48 2.92 -8.25 1.24
N MET A 49 2.43 -8.38 0.01
CA MET A 49 1.66 -9.55 -0.43
C MET A 49 2.49 -10.84 -0.37
N MET A 50 3.74 -10.80 -0.82
CA MET A 50 4.67 -11.93 -0.72
C MET A 50 4.91 -12.34 0.75
N LEU A 51 5.20 -11.39 1.62
CA LEU A 51 5.44 -11.65 3.05
C LEU A 51 4.20 -12.15 3.80
N THR A 52 3.00 -11.88 3.28
CA THR A 52 1.73 -12.33 3.85
C THR A 52 1.12 -13.53 3.13
N GLY A 53 1.84 -14.11 2.17
CA GLY A 53 1.41 -15.31 1.44
C GLY A 53 0.22 -15.10 0.51
N ARG A 54 0.00 -13.88 0.00
CA ARG A 54 -1.11 -13.58 -0.91
C ARG A 54 -0.60 -13.44 -2.35
N GLY A 55 -0.96 -14.40 -3.20
CA GLY A 55 -0.54 -14.41 -4.61
C GLY A 55 -1.35 -13.52 -5.54
N SER A 56 -2.48 -12.97 -5.08
CA SER A 56 -3.32 -12.06 -5.86
C SER A 56 -4.07 -11.08 -4.95
N ILE A 57 -4.65 -10.02 -5.52
CA ILE A 57 -5.41 -9.02 -4.76
C ILE A 57 -6.66 -9.64 -4.14
N GLU A 58 -7.29 -10.59 -4.83
CA GLU A 58 -8.47 -11.32 -4.39
C GLU A 58 -8.18 -12.23 -3.19
N ALA A 59 -6.91 -12.62 -3.01
CA ALA A 59 -6.47 -13.40 -1.87
C ALA A 59 -6.26 -12.55 -0.60
N ILE A 60 -6.37 -11.22 -0.68
CA ILE A 60 -6.25 -10.33 0.49
C ILE A 60 -7.58 -10.37 1.25
N ASP A 61 -7.53 -10.76 2.52
CA ASP A 61 -8.70 -10.89 3.39
C ASP A 61 -8.43 -10.36 4.81
N ALA A 62 -9.49 -10.27 5.62
CA ALA A 62 -9.45 -9.70 6.96
C ALA A 62 -8.53 -10.44 7.95
N SER A 63 -8.06 -11.66 7.64
CA SER A 63 -7.11 -12.39 8.48
C SER A 63 -5.73 -11.73 8.53
N LEU A 64 -5.42 -10.79 7.63
CA LEU A 64 -4.16 -10.06 7.61
C LEU A 64 -4.11 -8.87 8.57
N VAL A 65 -5.24 -8.51 9.19
CA VAL A 65 -5.34 -7.35 10.06
C VAL A 65 -5.93 -7.73 11.41
N THR A 66 -5.40 -7.11 12.47
CA THR A 66 -5.91 -7.25 13.83
C THR A 66 -6.19 -5.85 14.36
N PRO A 67 -7.34 -5.61 15.02
CA PRO A 67 -7.59 -4.36 15.71
C PRO A 67 -6.49 -4.10 16.74
N MET A 68 -6.04 -2.85 16.80
CA MET A 68 -5.12 -2.44 17.86
C MET A 68 -5.88 -2.52 19.20
N PRO A 69 -5.34 -3.19 20.23
CA PRO A 69 -5.98 -3.21 21.54
C PRO A 69 -6.03 -1.80 22.12
N ALA A 70 -7.09 -1.50 22.87
CA ALA A 70 -7.18 -0.25 23.62
C ALA A 70 -6.03 -0.22 24.65
N LEU A 71 -5.35 0.93 24.74
CA LEU A 71 -4.40 1.15 25.83
C LEU A 71 -5.21 1.24 27.13
N ALA A 72 -4.91 0.35 28.07
CA ALA A 72 -5.46 0.38 29.43
C ALA A 72 -4.99 1.62 30.19
#